data_AF-A0A0E3SMY9-F1
#
_entry.id   AF-A0A0E3SMY9-F1
#
_cell.length_a   1.000
_cell.length_b   1.000
_cell.length_c   1.000
_cell.angle_alpha   90.00
_cell.angle_beta   90.00
_cell.angle_gamma   90.00
#
_symmetry.space_group_name_H-M   'P 1'
#
loop_
_entity.id
_entity.type
_entity.pdbx_description
1 polymer ?
#
loop_
_entity_poly.entity_id
_entity_poly.type
_entity_poly.pdbx_seq_one_letter_code
_entity_poly.pdbx_strand_id
1 'polypeptide(L)'
;MVPDEPTTETKPGVCSIYEQKSKNEIDENLKEWKKSDELTKFIESAAIKKGVNINTSVTEGDIKKLSDDLTTVATSTSKYLDTTLYGQENDHYCAPACGQMIAKYYGVTHTQNFIYQKMGPGYDIGGNVYNKNQLNYYKPTAGLNKPNSVYVTTFTFSNAVSEINNNRPFVSIKDSHSRVCSGYLSSYPDYYLAIDDPLPEDYGYSFMEGFGSEDYRVYVRS
;
A
#
# COMPACT_ATOMS: atom_id res chain seq x y z
N MET A 1 -20.45 17.56 37.84
CA MET A 1 -19.55 18.15 36.82
C MET A 1 -18.17 18.13 37.42
N VAL A 2 -17.24 17.37 36.87
CA VAL A 2 -15.85 17.31 37.38
C VAL A 2 -15.10 18.48 36.75
N PRO A 3 -14.45 19.36 37.51
CA PRO A 3 -13.67 20.46 36.95
C PRO A 3 -12.41 19.94 36.24
N ASP A 4 -12.08 20.50 35.08
CA ASP A 4 -10.79 20.25 34.43
C ASP A 4 -9.66 20.90 35.25
N GLU A 5 -8.63 20.12 35.58
CA GLU A 5 -7.43 20.59 36.27
C GLU A 5 -6.18 20.31 35.41
N PRO A 6 -5.23 21.27 35.31
CA PRO A 6 -4.04 21.11 34.49
C PRO A 6 -3.10 20.05 35.07
N THR A 7 -2.46 19.27 34.18
CA THR A 7 -1.45 18.29 34.56
C THR A 7 -0.19 18.98 35.13
N THR A 8 0.30 18.50 36.27
CA THR A 8 1.61 18.92 36.85
C THR A 8 2.55 17.73 36.88
N GLU A 9 3.87 17.96 37.01
CA GLU A 9 4.91 16.89 36.99
C GLU A 9 4.68 15.76 38.02
N THR A 10 3.81 15.97 39.01
CA THR A 10 3.57 15.03 40.12
C THR A 10 2.13 14.53 40.23
N LYS A 11 1.19 14.98 39.38
CA LYS A 11 -0.22 14.52 39.41
C LYS A 11 -0.83 14.40 38.01
N PRO A 12 -1.41 13.25 37.64
CA PRO A 12 -2.22 13.13 36.44
C PRO A 12 -3.55 13.88 36.63
N GLY A 13 -3.70 15.00 35.94
CA GLY A 13 -4.97 15.73 35.81
C GLY A 13 -5.95 15.01 34.88
N VAL A 14 -7.23 15.36 34.97
CA VAL A 14 -8.24 14.93 33.99
C VAL A 14 -8.04 15.78 32.73
N CYS A 15 -7.20 15.31 31.81
CA CYS A 15 -7.07 15.94 30.49
C CYS A 15 -8.07 15.32 29.53
N SER A 16 -8.70 16.17 28.74
CA SER A 16 -9.52 15.73 27.63
C SER A 16 -8.64 14.96 26.64
N ILE A 17 -9.08 13.77 26.19
CA ILE A 17 -8.37 12.97 25.17
C ILE A 17 -8.08 13.76 23.88
N TYR A 18 -8.81 14.85 23.65
CA TYR A 18 -8.61 15.75 22.52
C TYR A 18 -7.38 16.65 22.68
N GLU A 19 -6.95 16.96 23.91
CA GLU A 19 -5.75 17.77 24.20
C GLU A 19 -4.45 16.95 24.07
N GLN A 20 -4.56 15.61 24.08
CA GLN A 20 -3.43 14.69 23.92
C GLN A 20 -3.10 14.39 22.45
N LYS A 21 -3.97 14.77 21.50
CA LYS A 21 -3.74 14.53 20.07
C LYS A 21 -2.79 15.56 19.49
N SER A 22 -1.86 15.10 18.66
CA SER A 22 -0.94 16.00 17.97
C SER A 22 -1.69 16.87 16.95
N LYS A 23 -1.17 18.08 16.69
CA LYS A 23 -1.75 18.99 15.69
C LYS A 23 -1.86 18.36 14.30
N ASN A 24 -0.87 17.54 13.91
CA ASN A 24 -0.88 16.82 12.64
C ASN A 24 -2.04 15.81 12.56
N GLU A 25 -2.27 15.02 13.61
CA GLU A 25 -3.40 14.07 13.64
C GLU A 25 -4.75 14.78 13.61
N ILE A 26 -4.86 15.94 14.27
CA ILE A 26 -6.08 16.76 14.22
C ILE A 26 -6.32 17.25 12.78
N ASP A 27 -5.30 17.77 12.12
CA ASP A 27 -5.39 18.29 10.75
C ASP A 27 -5.72 17.19 9.72
N GLU A 28 -5.18 15.98 9.88
CA GLU A 28 -5.54 14.82 9.05
C GLU A 28 -6.99 14.40 9.24
N ASN A 29 -7.46 14.29 10.50
CA ASN A 29 -8.86 13.99 10.78
C ASN A 29 -9.80 15.06 10.19
N LEU A 30 -9.41 16.34 10.26
CA LEU A 30 -10.19 17.43 9.68
C LEU A 30 -10.30 17.33 8.15
N LYS A 31 -9.24 16.88 7.47
CA LYS A 31 -9.26 16.62 6.03
C LYS A 31 -10.22 15.48 5.68
N GLU A 32 -10.17 14.38 6.42
CA GLU A 32 -11.07 13.25 6.21
C GLU A 32 -12.53 13.61 6.50
N TRP A 33 -12.80 14.39 7.54
CA TRP A 33 -14.14 14.91 7.82
C TRP A 33 -14.67 15.82 6.69
N LYS A 34 -13.82 16.68 6.12
CA LYS A 34 -14.21 17.49 4.96
C LYS A 34 -14.57 16.63 3.75
N LYS A 35 -13.78 15.60 3.44
CA LYS A 35 -14.09 14.66 2.35
C LYS A 35 -15.42 13.94 2.59
N SER A 36 -15.68 13.54 3.84
CA SER A 36 -16.94 12.91 4.21
C SER A 36 -18.13 13.86 4.01
N ASP A 37 -18.00 15.12 4.42
CA ASP A 37 -19.05 16.14 4.27
C ASP A 37 -19.33 16.46 2.79
N GLU A 38 -18.28 16.55 1.97
CA GLU A 38 -18.39 16.73 0.51
C GLU A 38 -19.11 15.53 -0.15
N LEU A 39 -18.78 14.30 0.26
CA LEU A 39 -19.43 13.10 -0.24
C LEU A 39 -20.92 13.06 0.15
N THR A 40 -21.25 13.38 1.40
CA THR A 40 -22.64 13.45 1.87
C THR A 40 -23.44 14.45 1.05
N LYS A 41 -22.93 15.67 0.86
CA LYS A 41 -23.59 16.71 0.04
C LYS A 41 -23.80 16.28 -1.41
N PHE A 42 -22.82 15.58 -1.99
CA PHE A 42 -22.92 15.04 -3.33
C PHE A 42 -24.06 14.01 -3.43
N ILE A 43 -24.13 13.06 -2.49
CA ILE A 43 -25.17 12.03 -2.43
C ILE A 43 -26.55 12.64 -2.22
N GLU A 44 -26.69 13.59 -1.28
CA GLU A 44 -27.95 14.30 -1.03
C GLU A 44 -28.44 15.05 -2.27
N SER A 45 -27.54 15.78 -2.94
CA SER A 45 -27.85 16.51 -4.17
C SER A 45 -28.29 15.55 -5.28
N ALA A 46 -27.61 14.41 -5.43
CA ALA A 46 -27.96 13.38 -6.41
C ALA A 46 -29.33 12.74 -6.12
N ALA A 47 -29.64 12.47 -4.84
CA ALA A 47 -30.93 11.92 -4.42
C ALA A 47 -32.08 12.91 -4.68
N ILE A 48 -31.89 14.19 -4.33
CA ILE A 48 -32.87 15.26 -4.60
C ILE A 48 -33.12 15.41 -6.11
N LYS A 49 -32.05 15.39 -6.92
CA LYS A 49 -32.16 15.48 -8.39
C LYS A 49 -32.99 14.33 -8.98
N LYS A 50 -32.96 13.15 -8.35
CA LYS A 50 -33.77 11.97 -8.71
C LYS A 50 -35.17 11.97 -8.09
N GLY A 51 -35.56 13.05 -7.40
CA GLY A 51 -36.88 13.18 -6.78
C GLY A 51 -37.09 12.26 -5.58
N VAL A 52 -36.01 11.98 -4.82
CA VAL A 52 -36.06 11.31 -3.52
C VAL A 52 -36.08 12.36 -2.42
N ASN A 53 -36.99 12.22 -1.46
CA ASN A 53 -37.07 13.12 -0.30
C ASN A 53 -36.14 12.62 0.81
N ILE A 54 -35.06 13.36 1.05
CA ILE A 54 -34.04 13.03 2.06
C ILE A 54 -34.48 13.28 3.51
N ASN A 55 -35.60 13.97 3.73
CA ASN A 55 -36.13 14.27 5.07
C ASN A 55 -37.11 13.21 5.59
N THR A 56 -37.32 12.13 4.83
CA THR A 56 -38.25 11.05 5.17
C THR A 56 -37.57 9.70 5.10
N SER A 57 -38.17 8.67 5.71
CA SER A 57 -37.68 7.30 5.60
C SER A 57 -37.65 6.84 4.13
N VAL A 58 -36.59 6.12 3.77
CA VAL A 58 -36.39 5.56 2.43
C VAL A 58 -37.44 4.49 2.13
N THR A 59 -38.04 4.53 0.95
CA THR A 59 -38.99 3.51 0.46
C THR A 59 -38.39 2.62 -0.63
N GLU A 60 -39.01 1.47 -0.92
CA GLU A 60 -38.62 0.62 -2.06
C GLU A 60 -38.67 1.36 -3.40
N GLY A 61 -39.62 2.28 -3.56
CA GLY A 61 -39.72 3.14 -4.74
C GLY A 61 -38.53 4.09 -4.88
N ASP A 62 -38.00 4.59 -3.76
CA ASP A 62 -36.79 5.43 -3.74
C ASP A 62 -35.55 4.61 -4.08
N ILE A 63 -35.43 3.39 -3.53
CA ILE A 63 -34.35 2.45 -3.88
C ILE A 63 -34.34 2.21 -5.39
N LYS A 64 -35.52 1.97 -5.99
CA LYS A 64 -35.66 1.75 -7.43
C LYS A 64 -35.22 2.96 -8.26
N LYS A 65 -35.66 4.16 -7.90
CA LYS A 65 -35.23 5.42 -8.57
C LYS A 65 -33.71 5.62 -8.49
N LEU A 66 -33.11 5.25 -7.35
CA LEU A 66 -31.66 5.36 -7.16
C LEU A 66 -30.91 4.29 -7.96
N SER A 67 -31.45 3.07 -8.04
CA SER A 67 -30.82 1.93 -8.73
C SER A 67 -30.88 1.99 -10.26
N ASP A 68 -31.93 2.57 -10.84
CA ASP A 68 -32.10 2.64 -12.30
C ASP A 68 -31.00 3.46 -13.01
N ASP A 69 -30.33 4.33 -12.25
CA ASP A 69 -29.22 5.18 -12.70
C ASP A 69 -27.93 4.85 -11.93
N LEU A 70 -27.74 3.59 -11.52
CA LEU A 70 -26.46 3.14 -10.97
C LEU A 70 -25.41 3.07 -12.09
N THR A 71 -25.13 4.20 -12.73
CA THR A 71 -23.79 4.49 -13.19
C THR A 71 -22.99 4.68 -11.92
N THR A 72 -22.42 3.58 -11.41
CA THR A 72 -21.29 3.69 -10.51
C THR A 72 -20.31 4.62 -11.20
N VAL A 73 -20.21 5.87 -10.73
CA VAL A 73 -19.03 6.68 -11.01
C VAL A 73 -17.93 5.89 -10.34
N ALA A 74 -17.34 4.94 -11.08
CA ALA A 74 -16.18 4.19 -10.67
C ALA A 74 -15.16 5.28 -10.36
N THR A 75 -15.01 5.58 -9.08
CA THR A 75 -14.02 6.56 -8.64
C THR A 75 -12.72 5.79 -8.73
N SER A 76 -12.18 5.75 -9.94
CA SER A 76 -10.95 5.04 -10.22
C SER A 76 -9.83 5.82 -9.57
N THR A 77 -9.32 5.29 -8.46
CA THR A 77 -8.18 5.87 -7.78
C THR A 77 -6.94 5.10 -8.18
N SER A 78 -5.85 5.80 -8.47
CA SER A 78 -4.57 5.17 -8.77
C SER A 78 -3.45 5.97 -8.15
N LYS A 79 -2.37 5.26 -7.84
CA LYS A 79 -1.11 5.87 -7.43
C LYS A 79 0.02 4.97 -7.91
N TYR A 80 1.03 5.60 -8.49
CA TYR A 80 2.25 4.96 -8.98
C TYR A 80 3.44 5.65 -8.36
N LEU A 81 4.42 4.86 -7.93
CA LEU A 81 5.71 5.33 -7.45
C LEU A 81 6.68 5.32 -8.63
N ASP A 82 7.56 6.30 -8.69
CA ASP A 82 8.60 6.40 -9.72
C ASP A 82 9.76 5.46 -9.39
N THR A 83 9.55 4.16 -9.60
CA THR A 83 10.56 3.11 -9.46
C THR A 83 11.37 2.99 -10.74
N THR A 84 12.67 2.72 -10.61
CA THR A 84 13.52 2.36 -11.76
C THR A 84 13.46 0.85 -11.95
N LEU A 85 13.03 0.39 -13.12
CA LEU A 85 13.04 -1.02 -13.51
C LEU A 85 14.48 -1.52 -13.69
N TYR A 86 14.77 -2.69 -13.13
CA TYR A 86 16.00 -3.44 -13.36
C TYR A 86 15.65 -4.88 -13.70
N GLY A 87 16.09 -5.36 -14.87
CA GLY A 87 16.04 -6.77 -15.21
C GLY A 87 16.96 -7.60 -14.34
N GLN A 88 16.66 -8.88 -14.11
CA GLN A 88 17.54 -9.78 -13.38
C GLN A 88 18.80 -10.09 -14.20
N GLU A 89 19.97 -10.07 -13.57
CA GLU A 89 21.28 -10.31 -14.24
C GLU A 89 21.54 -11.81 -14.54
N ASN A 90 20.72 -12.72 -14.00
CA ASN A 90 20.73 -14.16 -14.28
C ASN A 90 19.41 -14.81 -13.78
N ASP A 91 19.24 -16.10 -14.06
CA ASP A 91 18.04 -16.91 -13.80
C ASP A 91 17.65 -17.05 -12.31
N HIS A 92 18.54 -16.71 -11.38
CA HIS A 92 18.31 -16.79 -9.94
C HIS A 92 18.05 -15.43 -9.27
N TYR A 93 18.16 -14.34 -10.02
CA TYR A 93 18.28 -12.99 -9.47
C TYR A 93 16.99 -12.18 -9.44
N CYS A 94 15.82 -12.79 -9.61
CA CYS A 94 14.54 -12.07 -9.51
C CYS A 94 14.38 -11.30 -8.17
N ALA A 95 14.70 -11.94 -7.04
CA ALA A 95 14.66 -11.31 -5.72
C ALA A 95 15.76 -10.23 -5.53
N PRO A 96 17.04 -10.48 -5.87
CA PRO A 96 18.07 -9.45 -5.92
C PRO A 96 17.73 -8.23 -6.78
N ALA A 97 17.16 -8.43 -7.97
CA ALA A 97 16.71 -7.36 -8.86
C ALA A 97 15.62 -6.51 -8.21
N CYS A 98 14.63 -7.15 -7.56
CA CYS A 98 13.65 -6.43 -6.73
C CYS A 98 14.30 -5.60 -5.62
N GLY A 99 15.29 -6.19 -4.93
CA GLY A 99 16.06 -5.47 -3.93
C GLY A 99 16.80 -4.26 -4.49
N GLN A 100 17.29 -4.34 -5.73
CA GLN A 100 17.98 -3.25 -6.42
C GLN A 100 17.01 -2.13 -6.81
N MET A 101 15.85 -2.46 -7.39
CA MET A 101 14.78 -1.50 -7.70
C MET A 101 14.33 -0.73 -6.46
N ILE A 102 14.05 -1.46 -5.36
CA ILE A 102 13.60 -0.84 -4.10
C ILE A 102 14.73 -0.04 -3.43
N ALA A 103 15.98 -0.50 -3.48
CA ALA A 103 17.11 0.26 -2.97
C ALA A 103 17.28 1.58 -3.71
N LYS A 104 17.21 1.54 -5.04
CA LYS A 104 17.31 2.71 -5.90
C LYS A 104 16.22 3.72 -5.59
N TYR A 105 14.98 3.26 -5.37
CA TYR A 105 13.86 4.09 -4.96
C TYR A 105 14.14 4.85 -3.65
N TYR A 106 14.81 4.22 -2.68
CA TYR A 106 15.24 4.87 -1.44
C TYR A 106 16.58 5.62 -1.56
N GLY A 107 17.11 5.82 -2.76
CA GLY A 107 18.35 6.56 -3.00
C GLY A 107 19.63 5.78 -2.67
N VAL A 108 19.54 4.46 -2.52
CA VAL A 108 20.69 3.59 -2.23
C VAL A 108 21.07 2.79 -3.48
N THR A 109 22.37 2.73 -3.78
CA THR A 109 22.88 1.95 -4.91
C THR A 109 23.56 0.68 -4.41
N HIS A 110 22.96 -0.46 -4.72
CA HIS A 110 23.56 -1.79 -4.49
C HIS A 110 23.44 -2.62 -5.77
N THR A 111 24.40 -3.52 -6.00
CA THR A 111 24.37 -4.47 -7.12
C THR A 111 23.52 -5.69 -6.77
N GLN A 112 22.98 -6.39 -7.78
CA GLN A 112 22.23 -7.63 -7.52
C GLN A 112 23.10 -8.68 -6.84
N ASN A 113 24.37 -8.80 -7.23
CA ASN A 113 25.34 -9.64 -6.53
C ASN A 113 25.48 -9.33 -5.03
N PHE A 114 25.63 -8.05 -4.66
CA PHE A 114 25.72 -7.66 -3.25
C PHE A 114 24.44 -8.06 -2.49
N ILE A 115 23.29 -7.80 -3.09
CA ILE A 115 21.98 -8.08 -2.50
C ILE A 115 21.79 -9.59 -2.35
N TYR A 116 22.11 -10.37 -3.37
CA TYR A 116 22.05 -11.83 -3.36
C TYR A 116 22.86 -12.43 -2.21
N GLN A 117 24.10 -11.96 -2.02
CA GLN A 117 24.94 -12.42 -0.89
C GLN A 117 24.36 -12.04 0.47
N LYS A 118 23.65 -10.91 0.58
CA LYS A 118 22.96 -10.49 1.82
C LYS A 118 21.68 -11.26 2.08
N MET A 119 20.88 -11.50 1.05
CA MET A 119 19.69 -12.34 1.15
C MET A 119 20.08 -13.77 1.52
N GLY A 120 21.18 -14.25 0.96
CA GLY A 120 21.71 -15.59 1.14
C GLY A 120 21.18 -16.51 0.04
N PRO A 121 22.06 -17.23 -0.69
CA PRO A 121 21.64 -18.20 -1.69
C PRO A 121 20.75 -19.27 -1.06
N GLY A 122 19.73 -19.74 -1.77
CA GLY A 122 18.83 -20.79 -1.27
C GLY A 122 19.49 -22.17 -1.15
N TYR A 123 20.62 -22.38 -1.83
CA TYR A 123 21.34 -23.66 -1.84
C TYR A 123 22.84 -23.45 -1.68
N ASP A 124 23.52 -24.43 -1.07
CA ASP A 124 24.98 -24.42 -0.85
C ASP A 124 25.79 -24.34 -2.15
N ILE A 125 25.20 -24.78 -3.27
CA ILE A 125 25.80 -24.74 -4.62
C ILE A 125 25.38 -23.51 -5.44
N GLY A 126 24.62 -22.58 -4.85
CA GLY A 126 23.97 -21.47 -5.55
C GLY A 126 22.57 -21.82 -6.07
N GLY A 127 21.72 -20.81 -6.22
CA GLY A 127 20.35 -20.93 -6.74
C GLY A 127 19.42 -19.82 -6.23
N ASN A 128 18.13 -19.93 -6.50
CA ASN A 128 17.13 -18.92 -6.12
C ASN A 128 17.18 -18.53 -4.63
N VAL A 129 16.85 -17.28 -4.32
CA VAL A 129 16.68 -16.81 -2.94
C VAL A 129 15.36 -17.33 -2.37
N TYR A 130 15.36 -17.93 -1.18
CA TYR A 130 14.12 -18.24 -0.48
C TYR A 130 13.33 -16.97 -0.16
N ASN A 131 12.01 -16.98 -0.37
CA ASN A 131 11.16 -15.79 -0.19
C ASN A 131 11.37 -15.07 1.16
N LYS A 132 11.49 -15.82 2.26
CA LYS A 132 11.72 -15.26 3.60
C LYS A 132 13.13 -14.69 3.78
N ASN A 133 14.13 -15.24 3.09
CA ASN A 133 15.52 -14.81 3.17
C ASN A 133 15.74 -13.41 2.59
N GLN A 134 14.82 -12.91 1.76
CA GLN A 134 14.87 -11.52 1.29
C GLN A 134 14.93 -10.50 2.44
N LEU A 135 14.36 -10.82 3.60
CA LEU A 135 14.41 -9.98 4.80
C LEU A 135 15.84 -9.79 5.35
N ASN A 136 16.77 -10.70 5.07
CA ASN A 136 18.17 -10.60 5.49
C ASN A 136 18.88 -9.43 4.81
N TYR A 137 18.39 -9.01 3.63
CA TYR A 137 18.83 -7.77 3.01
C TYR A 137 18.03 -6.56 3.51
N TYR A 138 16.70 -6.65 3.57
CA TYR A 138 15.89 -5.46 3.87
C TYR A 138 16.05 -4.94 5.30
N LYS A 139 16.11 -5.82 6.31
CA LYS A 139 16.10 -5.41 7.72
C LYS A 139 17.40 -4.79 8.23
N PRO A 140 18.58 -5.42 8.04
CA PRO A 140 19.79 -5.00 8.74
C PRO A 140 20.32 -3.65 8.25
N THR A 141 21.04 -2.95 9.13
CA THR A 141 21.77 -1.70 8.79
C THR A 141 22.81 -1.92 7.71
N ALA A 142 23.42 -3.10 7.67
CA ALA A 142 24.37 -3.51 6.62
C ALA A 142 23.70 -3.96 5.31
N GLY A 143 22.38 -3.84 5.23
CA GLY A 143 21.56 -4.07 4.03
C GLY A 143 20.81 -2.79 3.65
N LEU A 144 19.48 -2.82 3.56
CA LEU A 144 18.67 -1.63 3.22
C LEU A 144 18.22 -0.81 4.44
N ASN A 145 18.45 -1.30 5.67
CA ASN A 145 18.08 -0.61 6.90
C ASN A 145 16.58 -0.28 7.02
N LYS A 146 15.73 -1.29 6.77
CA LYS A 146 14.27 -1.24 6.88
C LYS A 146 13.83 -2.27 7.93
N PRO A 147 14.08 -2.02 9.23
CA PRO A 147 14.02 -3.04 10.28
C PRO A 147 12.62 -3.64 10.47
N ASN A 148 11.57 -2.88 10.16
CA ASN A 148 10.17 -3.30 10.26
C ASN A 148 9.66 -4.04 9.01
N SER A 149 10.54 -4.37 8.06
CA SER A 149 10.18 -5.15 6.88
C SER A 149 9.60 -6.51 7.26
N VAL A 150 8.60 -7.00 6.53
CA VAL A 150 7.88 -8.22 6.90
C VAL A 150 7.53 -9.04 5.66
N TYR A 151 7.71 -10.35 5.76
CA TYR A 151 7.23 -11.34 4.81
C TYR A 151 5.86 -11.83 5.25
N VAL A 152 4.88 -11.81 4.35
CA VAL A 152 3.49 -12.19 4.62
C VAL A 152 2.96 -13.15 3.58
N THR A 153 2.06 -14.04 4.00
CA THR A 153 1.32 -15.00 3.18
C THR A 153 -0.18 -14.69 3.12
N THR A 154 -0.60 -13.62 3.79
CA THR A 154 -1.99 -13.16 3.82
C THR A 154 -1.99 -11.65 3.75
N PHE A 155 -2.74 -11.11 2.80
CA PHE A 155 -2.76 -9.70 2.47
C PHE A 155 -4.06 -9.34 1.77
N THR A 156 -4.35 -8.04 1.76
CA THR A 156 -5.52 -7.47 1.10
C THR A 156 -5.09 -6.41 0.10
N PHE A 157 -6.00 -6.01 -0.79
CA PHE A 157 -5.76 -4.86 -1.68
C PHE A 157 -5.56 -3.57 -0.87
N SER A 158 -6.29 -3.40 0.25
CA SER A 158 -6.10 -2.27 1.17
C SER A 158 -4.67 -2.20 1.73
N ASN A 159 -4.00 -3.33 1.97
CA ASN A 159 -2.60 -3.32 2.35
C ASN A 159 -1.70 -2.77 1.24
N ALA A 160 -1.93 -3.12 -0.04
CA ALA A 160 -1.17 -2.54 -1.16
C ALA A 160 -1.39 -1.03 -1.25
N VAL A 161 -2.64 -0.58 -1.17
CA VAL A 161 -3.00 0.84 -1.16
C VAL A 161 -2.28 1.58 -0.03
N SER A 162 -2.28 1.01 1.18
CA SER A 162 -1.59 1.60 2.33
C SER A 162 -0.08 1.73 2.13
N GLU A 163 0.60 0.68 1.63
CA GLU A 163 2.04 0.76 1.33
C GLU A 163 2.35 1.82 0.28
N ILE A 164 1.65 1.81 -0.85
CA ILE A 164 1.88 2.74 -1.95
C ILE A 164 1.54 4.19 -1.53
N ASN A 165 0.47 4.41 -0.77
CA ASN A 165 0.13 5.75 -0.28
C ASN A 165 1.19 6.31 0.68
N ASN A 166 1.87 5.44 1.41
CA ASN A 166 3.00 5.80 2.25
C ASN A 166 4.36 5.82 1.50
N ASN A 167 4.37 5.79 0.16
CA ASN A 167 5.59 5.82 -0.65
C ASN A 167 6.51 4.63 -0.35
N ARG A 168 5.94 3.42 -0.22
CA ARG A 168 6.69 2.19 0.04
C ARG A 168 6.39 1.17 -1.07
N PRO A 169 7.27 1.01 -2.07
CA PRO A 169 7.19 -0.14 -2.97
C PRO A 169 7.49 -1.40 -2.17
N PHE A 170 6.93 -2.53 -2.60
CA PHE A 170 7.08 -3.80 -1.91
C PHE A 170 7.29 -4.95 -2.90
N VAL A 171 7.83 -6.06 -2.43
CA VAL A 171 8.00 -7.25 -3.28
C VAL A 171 6.68 -8.00 -3.36
N SER A 172 6.25 -8.30 -4.58
CA SER A 172 5.12 -9.15 -4.94
C SER A 172 5.67 -10.48 -5.47
N ILE A 173 5.27 -11.62 -4.90
CA ILE A 173 5.82 -12.93 -5.25
C ILE A 173 4.71 -13.83 -5.77
N LYS A 174 4.92 -14.43 -6.94
CA LYS A 174 4.02 -15.36 -7.62
C LYS A 174 4.81 -16.56 -8.12
N ASP A 175 4.39 -17.77 -7.80
CA ASP A 175 5.04 -19.02 -8.25
C ASP A 175 6.57 -19.03 -8.02
N SER A 176 7.02 -18.51 -6.86
CA SER A 176 8.44 -18.29 -6.49
C SER A 176 9.21 -17.20 -7.26
N HIS A 177 8.57 -16.52 -8.20
CA HIS A 177 9.14 -15.38 -8.91
C HIS A 177 8.88 -14.07 -8.16
N SER A 178 9.94 -13.31 -7.88
CA SER A 178 9.85 -12.03 -7.17
C SER A 178 9.79 -10.86 -8.15
N ARG A 179 8.85 -9.95 -7.90
CA ARG A 179 8.58 -8.74 -8.69
C ARG A 179 8.35 -7.57 -7.74
N VAL A 180 8.41 -6.31 -8.21
CA VAL A 180 8.12 -5.14 -7.37
C VAL A 180 6.72 -4.63 -7.67
N CYS A 181 5.89 -4.45 -6.64
CA CYS A 181 4.69 -3.66 -6.75
C CYS A 181 5.04 -2.18 -6.53
N SER A 182 4.90 -1.38 -7.58
CA SER A 182 5.20 0.05 -7.61
C SER A 182 3.94 0.92 -7.61
N GLY A 183 2.75 0.34 -7.69
CA GLY A 183 1.52 1.12 -7.71
C GLY A 183 0.25 0.29 -7.67
N TYR A 184 -0.90 0.97 -7.77
CA TYR A 184 -2.20 0.34 -7.85
C TYR A 184 -3.17 1.14 -8.71
N LEU A 185 -4.20 0.44 -9.21
CA LEU A 185 -5.42 0.99 -9.77
C LEU A 185 -6.62 0.33 -9.10
N SER A 186 -7.46 1.13 -8.45
CA SER A 186 -8.68 0.71 -7.78
C SER A 186 -9.88 1.17 -8.60
N SER A 187 -10.52 0.25 -9.31
CA SER A 187 -11.66 0.53 -10.19
C SER A 187 -12.77 -0.49 -9.93
N TYR A 188 -13.51 -0.32 -8.83
CA TYR A 188 -14.50 -1.29 -8.35
C TYR A 188 -15.41 -1.80 -9.50
N PRO A 189 -15.59 -3.12 -9.65
CA PRO A 189 -15.14 -4.19 -8.76
C PRO A 189 -13.68 -4.65 -8.95
N ASP A 190 -12.97 -4.12 -9.94
CA ASP A 190 -11.64 -4.56 -10.33
C ASP A 190 -10.52 -3.83 -9.59
N TYR A 191 -9.51 -4.60 -9.18
CA TYR A 191 -8.34 -4.11 -8.47
C TYR A 191 -7.09 -4.60 -9.16
N TYR A 192 -6.16 -3.68 -9.44
CA TYR A 192 -4.92 -3.98 -10.14
C TYR A 192 -3.71 -3.43 -9.38
N LEU A 193 -2.58 -4.11 -9.56
CA LEU A 193 -1.27 -3.70 -9.09
C LEU A 193 -0.42 -3.32 -10.30
N ALA A 194 0.38 -2.26 -10.16
CA ALA A 194 1.46 -1.98 -11.10
C ALA A 194 2.68 -2.78 -10.67
N ILE A 195 3.13 -3.66 -11.55
CA ILE A 195 4.21 -4.61 -11.32
C ILE A 195 5.39 -4.26 -12.20
N ASP A 196 6.56 -4.10 -11.58
CA ASP A 196 7.86 -4.08 -12.25
C ASP A 196 8.46 -5.49 -12.11
N ASP A 197 8.48 -6.22 -13.21
CA ASP A 197 8.94 -7.59 -13.28
C ASP A 197 10.38 -7.64 -13.80
N PRO A 198 11.32 -8.26 -13.07
CA PRO A 198 12.71 -8.33 -13.50
C PRO A 198 12.96 -9.32 -14.65
N LEU A 199 11.99 -10.15 -15.05
CA LEU A 199 12.09 -10.94 -16.27
C LEU A 199 11.63 -10.13 -17.49
N PRO A 200 12.17 -10.37 -18.70
CA PRO A 200 13.28 -11.30 -19.00
C PRO A 200 14.64 -10.74 -18.51
N GLU A 201 15.63 -11.63 -18.39
CA GLU A 201 16.99 -11.28 -17.92
C GLU A 201 17.55 -10.05 -18.64
N ASP A 202 18.22 -9.17 -17.89
CA ASP A 202 18.80 -7.89 -18.34
C ASP A 202 17.82 -6.82 -18.89
N TYR A 203 16.52 -7.11 -19.00
CA TYR A 203 15.53 -6.15 -19.52
C TYR A 203 14.44 -5.82 -18.50
N GLY A 204 13.74 -6.83 -17.96
CA GLY A 204 12.52 -6.62 -17.20
C GLY A 204 11.35 -6.05 -18.04
N TYR A 205 10.17 -5.93 -17.45
CA TYR A 205 9.07 -5.11 -17.96
C TYR A 205 8.10 -4.67 -16.87
N SER A 206 7.39 -3.57 -17.10
CA SER A 206 6.34 -3.08 -16.20
C SER A 206 4.95 -3.32 -16.80
N PHE A 207 3.99 -3.75 -15.98
CA PHE A 207 2.63 -4.03 -16.42
C PHE A 207 1.61 -3.92 -15.29
N MET A 208 0.32 -3.93 -15.64
CA MET A 208 -0.78 -4.01 -14.68
C MET A 208 -1.24 -5.46 -14.53
N GLU A 209 -1.33 -5.95 -13.31
CA GLU A 209 -1.84 -7.29 -13.00
C GLU A 209 -3.04 -7.21 -12.06
N GLY A 210 -4.03 -8.10 -12.26
CA GLY A 210 -5.13 -8.24 -11.31
C GLY A 210 -4.62 -8.64 -9.92
N PHE A 211 -5.13 -7.96 -8.89
CA PHE A 211 -4.87 -8.30 -7.50
C PHE A 211 -5.34 -9.74 -7.20
N GLY A 212 -4.56 -10.47 -6.40
CA GLY A 212 -4.89 -11.83 -5.95
C GLY A 212 -4.19 -12.94 -6.73
N SER A 213 -3.39 -12.60 -7.72
CA SER A 213 -2.49 -13.52 -8.44
C SER A 213 -1.22 -13.87 -7.66
N GLU A 214 -0.98 -13.18 -6.55
CA GLU A 214 0.23 -13.26 -5.75
C GLU A 214 0.06 -14.30 -4.64
N ASP A 215 1.14 -15.00 -4.29
CA ASP A 215 1.15 -15.95 -3.18
C ASP A 215 1.70 -15.31 -1.90
N TYR A 216 2.67 -14.42 -2.05
CA TYR A 216 3.40 -13.82 -0.94
C TYR A 216 3.80 -12.37 -1.21
N ARG A 217 4.08 -11.64 -0.14
CA ARG A 217 4.64 -10.29 -0.23
C ARG A 217 5.77 -10.05 0.77
N VAL A 218 6.69 -9.18 0.42
CA VAL A 218 7.65 -8.59 1.35
C VAL A 218 7.42 -7.09 1.41
N TYR A 219 6.78 -6.62 2.48
CA TYR A 219 6.63 -5.19 2.73
C TYR A 219 7.93 -4.63 3.29
N VAL A 220 8.45 -3.57 2.66
CA VAL A 220 9.75 -2.97 2.99
C VAL A 220 9.52 -1.69 3.80
N ARG A 221 9.65 -1.78 5.13
CA ARG A 221 9.22 -0.74 6.07
C ARG A 221 10.36 -0.31 7.01
N SER A 222 10.47 0.99 7.24
CA SER A 222 11.34 1.56 8.28
C SER A 222 10.80 1.29 9.67
#